data_AF-A0A0E3KZD3-F1
#
_entry.id   AF-A0A0E3KZD3-F1
#
_cell.length_a   1.000
_cell.length_b   1.000
_cell.length_c   1.000
_cell.angle_alpha   90.00
_cell.angle_beta   90.00
_cell.angle_gamma   90.00
#
_symmetry.space_group_name_H-M   'P 1'
#
loop_
_entity.id
_entity.type
_entity.pdbx_description
1 polymer ?
#
loop_
_entity_poly.entity_id
_entity_poly.type
_entity_poly.pdbx_seq_one_letter_code
_entity_poly.pdbx_strand_id
1 'polypeptide(L)'
;MDDEYVSQREIEKDLIEKFDNGSERSLSLLKFIFTIAGFYIVALVYVYDKLDINLILSSALHPPESTVSIKLCFITLFLAFFFSFKPLTVVRYKFVETKNSIKYREGHELEKNNRRIAINIRKQDVYNMLSTYCITSSFLFFLGYFFGQNWFIGALAFAGVTIKSFIIVWFEAYDIEINGREVQDIDEKYRDDYNSGKGIITTIVERFKEVRTKNNKNQ
;
A
#
# COMPACT_ATOMS: atom_id res chain seq x y z
N MET A 1 -28.28 -1.99 23.95
CA MET A 1 -28.22 -1.73 22.49
C MET A 1 -27.40 -0.48 22.21
N ASP A 2 -27.52 0.60 23.00
CA ASP A 2 -26.75 1.84 22.77
C ASP A 2 -25.22 1.68 22.89
N ASP A 3 -24.72 0.82 23.78
CA ASP A 3 -23.27 0.63 24.00
C ASP A 3 -22.52 0.10 22.75
N GLU A 4 -23.18 -0.71 21.93
CA GLU A 4 -22.58 -1.30 20.72
C GLU A 4 -22.40 -0.25 19.61
N TYR A 5 -23.33 0.71 19.51
CA TYR A 5 -23.23 1.82 18.56
C TYR A 5 -22.17 2.84 18.98
N VAL A 6 -22.03 3.08 20.29
CA VAL A 6 -20.97 3.94 20.84
C VAL A 6 -19.60 3.34 20.54
N SER A 7 -19.43 2.03 20.78
CA SER A 7 -18.20 1.28 20.46
C SER A 7 -17.83 1.33 18.97
N GLN A 8 -18.79 1.11 18.07
CA GLN A 8 -18.54 1.16 16.62
C GLN A 8 -18.17 2.57 16.11
N ARG A 9 -18.66 3.63 16.76
CA ARG A 9 -18.28 5.02 16.43
C ARG A 9 -16.88 5.38 16.90
N GLU A 10 -16.46 4.87 18.05
CA GLU A 10 -15.06 5.00 18.51
C GLU A 10 -14.11 4.27 17.55
N ILE A 11 -14.48 3.07 17.09
CA ILE A 11 -13.73 2.32 16.09
C ILE A 11 -13.62 3.10 14.77
N GLU A 12 -14.72 3.72 14.28
CA GLU A 12 -14.68 4.54 13.07
C GLU A 12 -13.70 5.72 13.22
N LYS A 13 -13.71 6.39 14.38
CA LYS A 13 -12.81 7.50 14.65
C LYS A 13 -11.34 7.07 14.65
N ASP A 14 -11.00 5.97 15.32
CA ASP A 14 -9.63 5.41 15.32
C ASP A 14 -9.19 4.99 13.91
N LEU A 15 -10.08 4.38 13.13
CA LEU A 15 -9.79 4.00 11.74
C LEU A 15 -9.54 5.23 10.85
N ILE A 16 -10.33 6.29 11.01
CA ILE A 16 -10.11 7.54 10.26
C ILE A 16 -8.78 8.18 10.63
N GLU A 17 -8.43 8.21 11.91
CA GLU A 17 -7.15 8.74 12.38
C GLU A 17 -5.97 7.93 11.82
N LYS A 18 -6.05 6.60 11.85
CA LYS A 18 -5.04 5.72 11.24
C LYS A 18 -4.92 5.92 9.73
N PHE A 19 -6.04 6.10 9.03
CA PHE A 19 -6.04 6.38 7.60
C PHE A 19 -5.38 7.73 7.28
N ASP A 20 -5.69 8.78 8.06
CA ASP A 20 -5.09 10.11 7.90
C ASP A 20 -3.57 10.05 8.17
N ASN A 21 -3.13 9.35 9.23
CA ASN A 21 -1.71 9.10 9.50
C ASN A 21 -1.00 8.34 8.36
N GLY A 22 -1.66 7.32 7.80
CA GLY A 22 -1.16 6.56 6.66
C GLY A 22 -0.94 7.43 5.42
N SER A 23 -1.88 8.35 5.14
CA SER A 23 -1.81 9.32 4.06
C SER A 23 -0.71 10.35 4.26
N GLU A 24 -0.56 10.89 5.48
CA GLU A 24 0.52 11.81 5.84
C GLU A 24 1.89 11.16 5.65
N ARG A 25 2.03 9.89 6.02
CA ARG A 25 3.25 9.10 5.79
C ARG A 25 3.57 8.98 4.31
N SER A 26 2.58 8.71 3.47
CA SER A 26 2.76 8.65 2.01
C SER A 26 3.23 9.98 1.42
N LEU A 27 2.69 11.10 1.92
CA LEU A 27 3.11 12.45 1.52
C LEU A 27 4.54 12.77 1.98
N SER A 28 4.91 12.33 3.19
CA SER A 28 6.28 12.43 3.70
C SER A 28 7.26 11.63 2.84
N LEU A 29 6.91 10.39 2.47
CA LEU A 29 7.70 9.57 1.54
C LEU A 29 7.85 10.24 0.17
N LEU A 30 6.78 10.86 -0.35
CA LEU A 30 6.82 11.59 -1.62
C LEU A 30 7.83 12.73 -1.58
N LYS A 31 7.83 13.54 -0.52
CA LYS A 31 8.83 14.59 -0.31
C LYS A 31 10.24 14.02 -0.26
N PHE A 32 10.42 12.91 0.47
CA PHE A 32 11.72 12.26 0.60
C PHE A 32 12.26 11.75 -0.74
N ILE A 33 11.40 11.20 -1.60
CA ILE A 33 11.77 10.77 -2.97
C ILE A 33 12.30 11.96 -3.79
N PHE A 34 11.65 13.12 -3.73
CA PHE A 34 12.15 14.32 -4.41
C PHE A 34 13.50 14.79 -3.85
N THR A 35 13.69 14.75 -2.53
CA THR A 35 14.98 15.07 -1.90
C THR A 35 16.09 14.15 -2.38
N ILE A 36 15.84 12.83 -2.43
CA ILE A 36 16.80 11.85 -2.90
C ILE A 36 17.11 12.02 -4.40
N ALA A 37 16.08 12.27 -5.22
CA ALA A 37 16.27 12.55 -6.65
C ALA A 37 17.18 13.76 -6.86
N GLY A 38 16.93 14.84 -6.12
CA GLY A 38 17.78 16.04 -6.13
C GLY A 38 19.22 15.73 -5.69
N PHE A 39 19.39 14.95 -4.63
CA PHE A 39 20.70 14.50 -4.18
C PHE A 39 21.46 13.71 -5.26
N TYR A 40 20.82 12.76 -5.95
CA TYR A 40 21.45 12.01 -7.04
C TYR A 40 21.90 12.91 -8.18
N ILE A 41 21.06 13.86 -8.59
CA ILE A 41 21.39 14.80 -9.65
C ILE A 41 22.61 15.66 -9.23
N VAL A 42 22.59 16.23 -8.04
CA VAL A 42 23.69 17.06 -7.53
C VAL A 42 24.99 16.26 -7.43
N ALA A 43 24.93 15.03 -6.93
CA ALA A 43 26.09 14.15 -6.83
C ALA A 43 26.69 13.82 -8.22
N LEU A 44 25.85 13.51 -9.21
CA LEU A 44 26.31 13.27 -10.58
C LEU A 44 26.93 14.52 -11.21
N VAL A 45 26.29 15.69 -11.03
CA VAL A 45 26.83 16.97 -11.52
C VAL A 45 28.16 17.29 -10.86
N TYR A 46 28.31 17.03 -9.57
CA TYR A 46 29.56 17.26 -8.84
C TYR A 46 30.70 16.36 -9.36
N VAL A 47 30.40 15.10 -9.69
CA VAL A 47 31.42 14.15 -10.18
C VAL A 47 31.85 14.45 -11.62
N TYR A 48 30.91 14.86 -12.49
CA TYR A 48 31.17 15.02 -13.92
C TYR A 48 31.28 16.48 -14.39
N ASP A 49 31.11 17.45 -13.49
CA ASP A 49 31.10 18.91 -13.72
C ASP A 49 30.04 19.41 -14.72
N LYS A 50 29.32 18.49 -15.37
CA LYS A 50 28.24 18.74 -16.32
C LYS A 50 27.17 17.66 -16.22
N LEU A 51 25.92 18.07 -16.42
CA LEU A 51 24.78 17.17 -16.56
C LEU A 51 24.66 16.70 -18.01
N ASP A 52 25.63 15.92 -18.47
CA ASP A 52 25.58 15.25 -19.79
C ASP A 52 25.38 13.75 -19.59
N ILE A 53 24.21 13.26 -19.97
CA ILE A 53 23.82 11.85 -19.83
C ILE A 53 24.79 10.94 -20.60
N ASN A 54 25.25 11.37 -21.78
CA ASN A 54 26.18 10.57 -22.57
C ASN A 54 27.55 10.50 -21.88
N LEU A 55 28.00 11.61 -21.29
CA LEU A 55 29.24 11.65 -20.51
C LEU A 55 29.15 10.76 -19.27
N ILE A 56 28.06 10.84 -18.51
CA ILE A 56 27.81 10.03 -17.30
C ILE A 56 27.81 8.53 -17.65
N LEU A 57 27.17 8.15 -18.75
CA LEU A 57 27.09 6.74 -19.14
C LEU A 57 28.41 6.21 -19.73
N SER A 58 29.17 7.04 -20.43
CA SER A 58 30.44 6.64 -21.06
C SER A 58 31.65 6.71 -20.13
N SER A 59 31.61 7.55 -19.10
CA SER A 59 32.72 7.80 -18.16
C SER A 59 32.70 6.91 -16.91
N ALA A 60 31.87 5.86 -16.93
CA ALA A 60 31.79 4.93 -15.82
C ALA A 60 32.98 3.96 -15.78
N LEU A 61 33.46 3.65 -14.58
CA LEU A 61 34.61 2.75 -14.37
C LEU A 61 34.34 1.32 -14.89
N HIS A 62 33.09 0.86 -14.79
CA HIS A 62 32.61 -0.42 -15.28
C HIS A 62 31.39 -0.19 -16.19
N PRO A 63 31.61 0.14 -17.47
CA PRO A 63 30.58 0.72 -18.33
C PRO A 63 29.26 -0.08 -18.42
N PRO A 64 29.26 -1.42 -18.59
CA PRO A 64 28.00 -2.16 -18.67
C PRO A 64 27.27 -2.22 -17.33
N GLU A 65 27.94 -2.52 -16.22
CA GLU A 65 27.32 -2.67 -14.90
C GLU A 65 26.87 -1.33 -14.32
N SER A 66 27.70 -0.29 -14.41
CA SER A 66 27.37 1.05 -13.93
C SER A 66 26.20 1.64 -14.71
N THR A 67 26.16 1.45 -16.04
CA THR A 67 25.02 1.89 -16.86
C THR A 67 23.72 1.20 -16.46
N VAL A 68 23.77 -0.10 -16.18
CA VAL A 68 22.59 -0.84 -15.70
C VAL A 68 22.19 -0.37 -14.30
N SER A 69 23.16 -0.17 -13.42
CA SER A 69 22.95 0.31 -12.04
C SER A 69 22.22 1.65 -12.03
N ILE A 70 22.69 2.64 -12.78
CA ILE A 70 22.06 3.97 -12.78
C ILE A 70 20.65 3.93 -13.39
N LYS A 71 20.42 3.10 -14.41
CA LYS A 71 19.07 2.87 -14.97
C LYS A 71 18.14 2.26 -13.93
N LEU A 72 18.58 1.22 -13.22
CA LEU A 72 17.79 0.57 -12.16
C LEU A 72 17.55 1.52 -10.98
N CYS A 73 18.50 2.38 -10.64
CA CYS A 73 18.34 3.43 -9.64
C CYS A 73 17.15 4.34 -9.96
N PHE A 74 17.06 4.87 -11.19
CA PHE A 74 15.96 5.76 -11.57
C PHE A 74 14.64 5.02 -11.76
N ILE A 75 14.65 3.79 -12.29
CA ILE A 75 13.44 2.95 -12.41
C ILE A 75 12.85 2.66 -11.02
N THR A 76 13.68 2.26 -10.07
CA THR A 76 13.22 1.98 -8.70
C THR A 76 12.75 3.25 -7.99
N LEU A 77 13.40 4.40 -8.22
CA LEU A 77 12.93 5.68 -7.69
C LEU A 77 11.56 6.08 -8.27
N PHE A 78 11.35 5.84 -9.57
CA PHE A 78 10.04 6.06 -10.21
C PHE A 78 8.96 5.14 -9.64
N LEU A 79 9.27 3.88 -9.39
CA LEU A 79 8.35 2.95 -8.71
C LEU A 79 8.02 3.41 -7.29
N ALA A 80 9.01 3.92 -6.54
CA ALA A 80 8.77 4.50 -5.23
C ALA A 80 7.76 5.65 -5.29
N PHE A 81 7.94 6.56 -6.26
CA PHE A 81 7.02 7.66 -6.51
C PHE A 81 5.60 7.15 -6.79
N PHE A 82 5.47 6.17 -7.69
CA PHE A 82 4.18 5.58 -8.04
C PHE A 82 3.49 4.96 -6.83
N PHE A 83 4.21 4.16 -6.02
CA PHE A 83 3.64 3.53 -4.83
C PHE A 83 3.28 4.54 -3.73
N SER A 84 4.09 5.58 -3.51
CA SER A 84 3.74 6.67 -2.58
C SER A 84 2.51 7.46 -3.02
N PHE A 85 2.24 7.53 -4.32
CA PHE A 85 1.07 8.22 -4.84
C PHE A 85 -0.24 7.43 -4.65
N LYS A 86 -0.18 6.09 -4.68
CA LYS A 86 -1.37 5.23 -4.59
C LYS A 86 -2.23 5.48 -3.34
N PRO A 87 -1.67 5.53 -2.11
CA PRO A 87 -2.42 5.86 -0.90
C PRO A 87 -3.18 7.18 -0.93
N LEU A 88 -2.64 8.18 -1.65
CA LEU A 88 -3.25 9.52 -1.79
C LEU A 88 -4.48 9.52 -2.70
N THR A 89 -4.58 8.53 -3.59
CA THR A 89 -5.73 8.35 -4.49
C THR A 89 -6.88 7.57 -3.84
N VAL A 90 -6.68 7.02 -2.64
CA VAL A 90 -7.72 6.27 -1.92
C VAL A 90 -8.75 7.24 -1.36
N VAL A 91 -10.02 7.03 -1.73
CA VAL A 91 -11.13 7.92 -1.38
C VAL A 91 -11.35 7.95 0.13
N ARG A 92 -11.38 9.18 0.70
CA ARG A 92 -11.80 9.42 2.08
C ARG A 92 -13.32 9.23 2.20
N TYR A 93 -13.76 8.14 2.83
CA TYR A 93 -15.17 7.96 3.19
C TYR A 93 -15.46 8.63 4.53
N LYS A 94 -15.25 9.95 4.63
CA LYS A 94 -15.40 10.67 5.90
C LYS A 94 -16.88 10.87 6.28
N PHE A 95 -17.81 11.04 5.33
CA PHE A 95 -19.25 11.24 5.61
C PHE A 95 -20.16 10.70 4.50
N VAL A 96 -21.39 10.29 4.85
CA VAL A 96 -22.50 10.10 3.89
C VAL A 96 -23.19 11.46 3.73
N GLU A 97 -22.93 12.13 2.63
CA GLU A 97 -23.61 13.38 2.30
C GLU A 97 -25.00 13.04 1.76
N THR A 98 -26.02 13.12 2.62
CA THR A 98 -27.42 13.10 2.17
C THR A 98 -27.87 14.54 1.99
N LYS A 99 -28.63 14.81 0.92
CA LYS A 99 -28.98 16.14 0.34
C LYS A 99 -29.22 17.33 1.29
N ASN A 100 -29.52 17.14 2.58
CA ASN A 100 -29.80 18.23 3.55
C ASN A 100 -29.22 18.04 4.97
N SER A 101 -28.38 17.02 5.25
CA SER A 101 -27.78 16.85 6.59
C SER A 101 -26.58 15.91 6.61
N ILE A 102 -25.53 16.28 7.35
CA ILE A 102 -24.45 15.37 7.76
C ILE A 102 -25.03 14.45 8.84
N LYS A 103 -25.33 13.21 8.49
CA LYS A 103 -25.72 12.18 9.46
C LYS A 103 -24.56 11.24 9.73
N TYR A 104 -24.37 10.88 11.00
CA TYR A 104 -23.49 9.78 11.39
C TYR A 104 -24.09 8.47 10.88
N ARG A 105 -23.24 7.58 10.34
CA ARG A 105 -23.68 6.25 9.93
C ARG A 105 -24.08 5.44 11.16
N GLU A 106 -25.10 4.61 11.02
CA GLU A 106 -25.62 3.77 12.10
C GLU A 106 -25.82 2.33 11.61
N GLY A 107 -25.61 1.38 12.52
CA GLY A 107 -25.91 -0.04 12.31
C GLY A 107 -25.02 -0.67 11.23
N HIS A 108 -25.63 -1.45 10.35
CA HIS A 108 -24.92 -2.25 9.35
C HIS A 108 -24.14 -1.43 8.32
N GLU A 109 -24.52 -0.16 8.09
CA GLU A 109 -23.79 0.75 7.20
C GLU A 109 -22.49 1.27 7.85
N LEU A 110 -22.48 1.43 9.17
CA LEU A 110 -21.29 1.83 9.93
C LEU A 110 -20.25 0.71 9.95
N GLU A 111 -20.68 -0.52 10.23
CA GLU A 111 -19.80 -1.70 10.23
C GLU A 111 -19.19 -1.95 8.85
N LYS A 112 -20.00 -1.83 7.79
CA LYS A 112 -19.53 -1.95 6.40
C LYS A 112 -18.51 -0.88 6.04
N ASN A 113 -18.71 0.36 6.49
CA ASN A 113 -17.74 1.43 6.28
C ASN A 113 -16.44 1.16 7.02
N ASN A 114 -16.51 0.79 8.30
CA ASN A 114 -15.35 0.47 9.13
C ASN A 114 -14.51 -0.63 8.48
N ARG A 115 -15.15 -1.69 7.96
CA ARG A 115 -14.44 -2.76 7.24
C ARG A 115 -13.76 -2.27 5.96
N ARG A 116 -14.41 -1.40 5.17
CA ARG A 116 -13.81 -0.81 3.96
C ARG A 116 -12.61 0.08 4.31
N ILE A 117 -12.72 0.91 5.35
CA ILE A 117 -11.62 1.77 5.81
C ILE A 117 -10.45 0.89 6.29
N ALA A 118 -10.72 -0.16 7.08
CA ALA A 118 -9.68 -1.09 7.55
C ALA A 118 -8.91 -1.77 6.40
N ILE A 119 -9.61 -2.23 5.35
CA ILE A 119 -8.98 -2.79 4.15
C ILE A 119 -8.11 -1.74 3.45
N ASN A 120 -8.61 -0.50 3.34
CA ASN A 120 -7.88 0.58 2.69
C ASN A 120 -6.63 0.98 3.47
N ILE A 121 -6.68 1.05 4.81
CA ILE A 121 -5.49 1.29 5.66
C ILE A 121 -4.43 0.21 5.38
N ARG A 122 -4.84 -1.07 5.37
CA ARG A 122 -3.90 -2.17 5.11
C ARG A 122 -3.27 -2.07 3.72
N LYS A 123 -4.04 -1.65 2.70
CA LYS A 123 -3.49 -1.35 1.36
C LYS A 123 -2.49 -0.18 1.40
N GLN A 124 -2.80 0.90 2.13
CA GLN A 124 -1.89 2.03 2.28
C GLN A 124 -0.57 1.63 2.95
N ASP A 125 -0.63 0.79 3.99
CA ASP A 125 0.57 0.28 4.67
C ASP A 125 1.45 -0.53 3.73
N VAL A 126 0.86 -1.42 2.93
CA VAL A 126 1.59 -2.17 1.91
C VAL A 126 2.27 -1.21 0.91
N TYR A 127 1.53 -0.26 0.33
CA TYR A 127 2.13 0.69 -0.61
C TYR A 127 3.24 1.55 0.00
N ASN A 128 3.09 1.96 1.27
CA ASN A 128 4.12 2.70 2.00
C ASN A 128 5.38 1.86 2.24
N MET A 129 5.23 0.58 2.59
CA MET A 129 6.36 -0.36 2.69
C MET A 129 7.05 -0.51 1.33
N LEU A 130 6.28 -0.74 0.26
CA LEU A 130 6.79 -0.88 -1.10
C LEU A 130 7.61 0.32 -1.56
N SER A 131 7.10 1.53 -1.32
CA SER A 131 7.82 2.76 -1.62
C SER A 131 9.15 2.84 -0.87
N THR A 132 9.15 2.54 0.44
CA THR A 132 10.36 2.55 1.27
C THR A 132 11.43 1.58 0.74
N TYR A 133 11.02 0.38 0.31
CA TYR A 133 11.94 -0.58 -0.31
C TYR A 133 12.50 -0.07 -1.63
N CYS A 134 11.66 0.48 -2.50
CA CYS A 134 12.09 1.05 -3.77
C CYS A 134 13.11 2.19 -3.58
N ILE A 135 12.94 3.03 -2.55
CA ILE A 135 13.90 4.08 -2.19
C ILE A 135 15.24 3.47 -1.78
N THR A 136 15.22 2.44 -0.92
CA THR A 136 16.45 1.78 -0.43
C THR A 136 17.19 1.09 -1.57
N SER A 137 16.48 0.38 -2.44
CA SER A 137 17.07 -0.26 -3.63
C SER A 137 17.63 0.76 -4.61
N SER A 138 16.93 1.88 -4.80
CA SER A 138 17.41 3.00 -5.63
C SER A 138 18.77 3.50 -5.13
N PHE A 139 18.90 3.68 -3.81
CA PHE A 139 20.16 4.10 -3.20
C PHE A 139 21.28 3.08 -3.39
N LEU A 140 21.00 1.79 -3.21
CA LEU A 140 21.99 0.73 -3.44
C LEU A 140 22.47 0.68 -4.89
N PHE A 141 21.56 0.83 -5.86
CA PHE A 141 21.91 0.92 -7.27
C PHE A 141 22.68 2.19 -7.61
N PHE A 142 22.36 3.33 -6.97
CA PHE A 142 23.14 4.55 -7.10
C PHE A 142 24.58 4.35 -6.63
N LEU A 143 24.79 3.67 -5.50
CA LEU A 143 26.14 3.31 -5.06
C LEU A 143 26.82 2.32 -6.02
N GLY A 144 26.07 1.36 -6.56
CA GLY A 144 26.58 0.39 -7.54
C GLY A 144 27.18 1.02 -8.79
N TYR A 145 26.70 2.21 -9.18
CA TYR A 145 27.30 3.00 -10.24
C TYR A 145 28.78 3.34 -9.98
N PHE A 146 29.16 3.65 -8.74
CA PHE A 146 30.51 4.08 -8.35
C PHE A 146 31.42 2.93 -7.90
N PHE A 147 30.89 1.93 -7.21
CA PHE A 147 31.69 0.88 -6.53
C PHE A 147 31.92 -0.39 -7.36
N GLY A 148 31.40 -0.44 -8.60
CA GLY A 148 31.68 -1.52 -9.55
C GLY A 148 30.99 -2.85 -9.25
N GLN A 149 31.52 -3.92 -9.83
CA GLN A 149 30.81 -5.19 -10.01
C GLN A 149 30.40 -5.89 -8.70
N ASN A 150 31.27 -5.93 -7.68
CA ASN A 150 30.96 -6.61 -6.42
C ASN A 150 29.77 -5.96 -5.70
N TRP A 151 29.70 -4.62 -5.75
CA TRP A 151 28.58 -3.88 -5.18
C TRP A 151 27.31 -4.08 -5.98
N PHE A 152 27.42 -4.11 -7.32
CA PHE A 152 26.29 -4.39 -8.21
C PHE A 152 25.68 -5.78 -7.96
N ILE A 153 26.52 -6.81 -7.80
CA ILE A 153 26.05 -8.17 -7.46
C ILE A 153 25.37 -8.18 -6.09
N GLY A 154 25.94 -7.50 -5.09
CA GLY A 154 25.31 -7.33 -3.77
C GLY A 154 23.95 -6.63 -3.84
N ALA A 155 23.86 -5.55 -4.62
CA ALA A 155 22.61 -4.83 -4.86
C ALA A 155 21.57 -5.69 -5.56
N LEU A 156 21.96 -6.50 -6.54
CA LEU A 156 21.08 -7.47 -7.20
C LEU A 156 20.61 -8.58 -6.25
N ALA A 157 21.49 -9.12 -5.41
CA ALA A 157 21.13 -10.13 -4.43
C ALA A 157 20.12 -9.56 -3.40
N PHE A 158 20.37 -8.36 -2.90
CA PHE A 158 19.43 -7.64 -2.04
C PHE A 158 18.10 -7.40 -2.75
N ALA A 159 18.14 -6.88 -3.99
CA ALA A 159 16.95 -6.67 -4.80
C ALA A 159 16.17 -8.00 -4.99
N GLY A 160 16.83 -9.12 -5.28
CA GLY A 160 16.20 -10.43 -5.42
C GLY A 160 15.51 -10.91 -4.15
N VAL A 161 16.15 -10.79 -2.99
CA VAL A 161 15.51 -11.11 -1.68
C VAL A 161 14.31 -10.21 -1.45
N THR A 162 14.42 -8.92 -1.74
CA THR A 162 13.30 -7.97 -1.58
C THR A 162 12.17 -8.23 -2.56
N ILE A 163 12.44 -8.64 -3.81
CA ILE A 163 11.42 -9.01 -4.80
C ILE A 163 10.67 -10.27 -4.33
N LYS A 164 11.37 -11.25 -3.74
CA LYS A 164 10.70 -12.41 -3.15
C LYS A 164 9.76 -11.98 -2.02
N SER A 165 10.22 -11.14 -1.10
CA SER A 165 9.37 -10.58 -0.03
C SER A 165 8.21 -9.76 -0.60
N PHE A 166 8.46 -9.00 -1.67
CA PHE A 166 7.45 -8.23 -2.40
C PHE A 166 6.35 -9.14 -2.93
N ILE A 167 6.70 -10.24 -3.60
CA ILE A 167 5.71 -11.16 -4.19
C ILE A 167 4.81 -11.72 -3.09
N ILE A 168 5.39 -12.10 -1.94
CA ILE A 168 4.64 -12.60 -0.78
C ILE A 168 3.65 -11.53 -0.28
N VAL A 169 4.13 -10.31 -0.04
CA VAL A 169 3.30 -9.19 0.44
C VAL A 169 2.26 -8.77 -0.60
N TRP A 170 2.58 -8.87 -1.89
CA TRP A 170 1.65 -8.56 -2.98
C TRP A 170 0.54 -9.59 -3.08
N PHE A 171 0.85 -10.89 -2.90
CA PHE A 171 -0.17 -11.91 -2.77
C PHE A 171 -1.05 -11.69 -1.54
N GLU A 172 -0.49 -11.26 -0.41
CA GLU A 172 -1.30 -10.87 0.76
C GLU A 172 -2.21 -9.67 0.43
N ALA A 173 -1.69 -8.65 -0.26
CA ALA A 173 -2.48 -7.49 -0.70
C ALA A 173 -3.59 -7.86 -1.70
N TYR A 174 -3.32 -8.79 -2.60
CA TYR A 174 -4.27 -9.29 -3.58
C TYR A 174 -5.34 -10.18 -2.94
N ASP A 175 -4.95 -11.02 -1.99
CA ASP A 175 -5.87 -11.82 -1.18
C ASP A 175 -6.81 -10.94 -0.34
N ILE A 176 -6.30 -9.84 0.23
CA ILE A 176 -7.12 -8.82 0.89
C ILE A 176 -8.12 -8.17 -0.08
N GLU A 177 -7.75 -7.98 -1.34
CA GLU A 177 -8.61 -7.39 -2.37
C GLU A 177 -9.68 -8.37 -2.91
N ILE A 178 -9.36 -9.67 -2.99
CA ILE A 178 -10.35 -10.72 -3.30
C ILE A 178 -11.31 -10.89 -2.12
N ASN A 179 -10.80 -11.08 -0.91
CA ASN A 179 -11.62 -11.19 0.29
C ASN A 179 -12.44 -9.92 0.55
N GLY A 180 -11.94 -8.75 0.17
CA GLY A 180 -12.67 -7.49 0.22
C GLY A 180 -13.79 -7.39 -0.82
N ARG A 181 -13.62 -7.99 -2.01
CA ARG A 181 -14.62 -8.07 -3.08
C ARG A 181 -15.70 -9.12 -2.79
N GLU A 182 -15.34 -10.32 -2.35
CA GLU A 182 -16.31 -11.36 -1.98
C GLU A 182 -17.29 -10.87 -0.91
N VAL A 183 -16.81 -10.05 0.03
CA VAL A 183 -17.65 -9.42 1.06
C VAL A 183 -18.61 -8.39 0.46
N GLN A 184 -18.17 -7.64 -0.55
CA GLN A 184 -19.04 -6.69 -1.26
C GLN A 184 -20.12 -7.43 -2.04
N ASP A 185 -19.76 -8.51 -2.74
CA ASP A 185 -20.68 -9.31 -3.57
C ASP A 185 -21.68 -10.11 -2.71
N ILE A 186 -21.25 -10.65 -1.57
CA ILE A 186 -22.13 -11.32 -0.60
C ILE A 186 -23.15 -10.31 -0.06
N ASP A 187 -22.72 -9.13 0.38
CA ASP A 187 -23.62 -8.10 0.90
C ASP A 187 -24.62 -7.59 -0.16
N GLU A 188 -24.21 -7.48 -1.43
CA GLU A 188 -25.09 -7.03 -2.52
C GLU A 188 -26.15 -8.09 -2.83
N LYS A 189 -25.76 -9.36 -2.83
CA LYS A 189 -26.67 -10.50 -3.00
C LYS A 189 -27.69 -10.62 -1.86
N TYR A 190 -27.30 -10.37 -0.61
CA TYR A 190 -28.22 -10.39 0.53
C TYR A 190 -29.08 -9.12 0.65
N ARG A 191 -28.71 -8.03 -0.02
CA ARG A 191 -29.54 -6.81 -0.12
C ARG A 191 -30.79 -7.04 -0.98
N ASP A 192 -30.65 -7.79 -2.06
CA ASP A 192 -31.77 -8.15 -2.93
C ASP A 192 -32.70 -9.16 -2.26
N ASP A 193 -32.15 -10.12 -1.50
CA ASP A 193 -32.96 -11.08 -0.73
C ASP A 193 -33.71 -10.40 0.44
N TYR A 194 -33.15 -9.37 1.08
CA TYR A 194 -33.81 -8.62 2.16
C TYR A 194 -34.97 -7.77 1.64
N ASN A 195 -34.83 -7.15 0.47
CA ASN A 195 -35.94 -6.47 -0.21
C ASN A 195 -37.02 -7.44 -0.74
N SER A 196 -36.73 -8.74 -0.83
CA SER A 196 -37.69 -9.79 -1.23
C SER A 196 -38.52 -10.37 -0.07
N GLY A 197 -38.27 -9.94 1.17
CA GLY A 197 -39.12 -10.28 2.32
C GLY A 197 -39.00 -11.73 2.81
N LYS A 198 -37.84 -12.39 2.65
CA LYS A 198 -37.57 -13.68 3.30
C LYS A 198 -36.51 -13.53 4.39
N GLY A 199 -36.92 -13.78 5.64
CA GLY A 199 -36.07 -13.67 6.82
C GLY A 199 -34.92 -14.68 6.82
N ILE A 200 -33.68 -14.17 6.87
CA ILE A 200 -32.43 -14.94 6.95
C ILE A 200 -31.58 -14.40 8.12
N ILE A 201 -32.17 -14.23 9.31
CA ILE A 201 -31.36 -13.95 10.52
C ILE A 201 -30.89 -15.26 11.16
N THR A 202 -31.61 -16.37 10.93
CA THR A 202 -31.29 -17.67 11.53
C THR A 202 -30.13 -18.40 10.82
N THR A 203 -30.00 -18.27 9.50
CA THR A 203 -29.04 -19.08 8.71
C THR A 203 -27.59 -18.57 8.79
N ILE A 204 -27.39 -17.26 9.00
CA ILE A 204 -26.04 -16.65 9.04
C ILE A 204 -25.38 -16.90 10.40
N VAL A 205 -26.13 -16.84 11.51
CA VAL A 205 -25.63 -17.13 12.86
C VAL A 205 -25.27 -18.62 13.01
N GLU A 206 -26.04 -19.52 12.41
CA GLU A 206 -25.72 -20.96 12.43
C GLU A 206 -24.47 -21.30 11.59
N ARG A 207 -24.29 -20.69 10.41
CA ARG A 207 -23.07 -20.89 9.61
C ARG A 207 -21.81 -20.34 10.27
N PHE A 208 -21.89 -19.21 10.98
CA PHE A 208 -20.74 -18.68 11.73
C PHE A 208 -20.36 -19.56 12.92
N LYS A 209 -21.30 -20.25 13.56
CA LYS A 209 -21.00 -21.23 14.61
C LYS A 209 -20.29 -22.48 14.06
N GLU A 210 -20.71 -23.00 12.90
CA GLU A 210 -20.07 -24.18 12.28
C GLU A 210 -18.64 -23.94 11.81
N VAL A 211 -18.33 -22.74 11.29
CA VAL A 211 -16.97 -22.39 10.86
C VAL A 211 -16.02 -22.25 12.05
N ARG A 212 -16.53 -21.75 13.19
CA ARG A 212 -15.72 -21.60 14.42
C ARG A 212 -15.40 -22.93 15.11
N THR A 213 -16.32 -23.90 15.09
CA THR A 213 -16.06 -25.25 15.63
C THR A 213 -15.12 -26.09 14.76
N LYS A 214 -15.05 -25.85 13.44
CA LYS A 214 -14.08 -26.52 12.57
C LYS A 214 -12.65 -26.02 12.77
N ASN A 215 -12.44 -24.73 13.01
CA ASN A 215 -11.10 -24.18 13.23
C ASN A 215 -10.48 -24.58 14.59
N ASN A 216 -11.31 -24.83 15.62
CA ASN A 216 -10.81 -25.28 16.93
C ASN A 216 -10.53 -26.79 17.03
N LYS A 217 -10.85 -27.59 15.99
CA LYS A 217 -10.52 -29.03 15.96
C LYS A 217 -9.23 -29.33 15.17
N ASN A 218 -8.67 -28.33 14.50
CA ASN A 218 -7.45 -28.43 13.68
C ASN A 218 -6.24 -27.71 14.31
N GLN A 219 -6.35 -27.34 15.59
CA GLN A 219 -5.24 -26.99 16.49
C GLN A 219 -5.12 -28.07 17.56
#